data_AF-A0A2N2ZSJ3-F1
#
_entry.id   AF-A0A2N2ZSJ3-F1
#
_cell.length_a   1.000
_cell.length_b   1.000
_cell.length_c   1.000
_cell.angle_alpha   90.00
_cell.angle_beta   90.00
_cell.angle_gamma   90.00
#
_symmetry.space_group_name_H-M   'P 1'
#
loop_
_entity.id
_entity.type
_entity.pdbx_description
1 polymer ?
#
loop_
_entity_poly.entity_id
_entity_poly.type
_entity_poly.pdbx_seq_one_letter_code
_entity_poly.pdbx_strand_id
1 'polypeptide(L)'
;MLITEDLIFESGFIKTETIRSGIYMDTLSNQQTVAYMMQDLAQGYGIKFGNDGFVIETLNKSMEYFPNSIHGMALKANYYTGLLRQYVYEIKKQFNETPTPQQLKAKYPIVYDTFLQRNAMYNMIDNTGYEPISTQQYEAWLKSIGEEKNRQEHLKEKE
;
A
#
# COMPACT_ATOMS: atom_id res chain seq x y z
N MET A 1 -0.45 -18.41 22.85
CA MET A 1 0.28 -19.11 21.78
C MET A 1 0.94 -18.02 20.96
N LEU A 2 2.24 -17.82 21.15
CA LEU A 2 3.02 -16.85 20.36
C LEU A 2 3.43 -17.59 19.09
N ILE A 3 2.97 -17.11 17.94
CA ILE A 3 3.58 -17.46 16.66
C ILE A 3 5.02 -16.96 16.79
N THR A 4 6.01 -17.86 16.73
CA THR A 4 7.42 -17.49 16.84
C THR A 4 7.83 -16.68 15.60
N GLU A 5 8.76 -15.74 15.78
CA GLU A 5 9.28 -14.93 14.68
C GLU A 5 9.79 -15.83 13.54
N ASP A 6 10.44 -16.94 13.88
CA ASP A 6 10.89 -17.97 12.93
C ASP A 6 9.78 -18.54 12.05
N LEU A 7 8.57 -18.76 12.61
CA LEU A 7 7.42 -19.24 11.82
C LEU A 7 6.95 -18.17 10.84
N ILE A 8 6.98 -16.89 11.23
CA ILE A 8 6.63 -15.78 10.33
C ILE A 8 7.69 -15.63 9.23
N PHE A 9 8.97 -15.81 9.56
CA PHE A 9 10.08 -15.74 8.60
C PHE A 9 10.07 -16.89 7.59
N GLU A 10 9.82 -18.14 8.02
CA GLU A 10 9.81 -19.29 7.11
C GLU A 10 8.49 -19.43 6.33
N SER A 11 7.35 -19.05 6.90
CA SER A 11 6.04 -19.28 6.28
C SER A 11 5.44 -18.03 5.61
N GLY A 12 5.79 -16.82 6.04
CA GLY A 12 5.02 -15.60 5.73
C GLY A 12 5.32 -14.91 4.40
N PHE A 13 6.16 -15.49 3.54
CA PHE A 13 6.60 -14.86 2.28
C PHE A 13 7.18 -13.44 2.46
N ILE A 14 7.67 -13.10 3.66
CA ILE A 14 8.26 -11.80 3.97
C ILE A 14 9.72 -11.83 3.51
N LYS A 15 10.06 -11.08 2.45
CA LYS A 15 11.45 -10.99 1.97
C LYS A 15 12.33 -10.32 3.02
N THR A 16 13.56 -10.79 3.17
CA THR A 16 14.54 -10.21 4.10
C THR A 16 14.79 -8.70 3.85
N GLU A 17 14.63 -8.24 2.61
CA GLU A 17 14.71 -6.83 2.25
C GLU A 17 13.59 -5.97 2.85
N THR A 18 12.37 -6.51 2.99
CA THR A 18 11.23 -5.77 3.56
C THR A 18 11.30 -5.66 5.09
N ILE A 19 11.97 -6.63 5.73
CA ILE A 19 12.33 -6.57 7.17
C ILE A 19 13.46 -5.57 7.39
N ARG A 20 14.52 -5.62 6.57
CA ARG A 20 15.66 -4.69 6.67
C ARG A 20 15.28 -3.23 6.42
N SER A 21 14.28 -2.98 5.59
CA SER A 21 13.77 -1.63 5.32
C SER A 21 12.81 -1.10 6.41
N GLY A 22 12.48 -1.91 7.42
CA GLY A 22 11.55 -1.54 8.50
C GLY A 22 10.08 -1.46 8.05
N ILE A 23 9.78 -2.02 6.87
CA ILE A 23 8.44 -1.98 6.27
C ILE A 23 7.55 -3.09 6.83
N TYR A 24 8.16 -4.21 7.22
CA TYR A 24 7.50 -5.29 7.95
C TYR A 24 8.16 -5.50 9.32
N MET A 25 7.33 -5.76 10.32
CA MET A 25 7.71 -6.20 11.67
C MET A 25 8.58 -5.22 12.48
N ASP A 26 8.56 -3.93 12.14
CA ASP A 26 9.14 -2.89 12.99
C ASP A 26 8.07 -2.28 13.91
N THR A 27 8.48 -1.87 15.10
CA THR A 27 7.60 -1.15 16.03
C THR A 27 7.47 0.31 15.61
N LEU A 28 6.23 0.82 15.56
CA LEU A 28 6.01 2.23 15.29
C LEU A 28 6.32 3.09 16.52
N SER A 29 7.10 4.15 16.35
CA SER A 29 7.20 5.22 17.35
C SER A 29 5.85 5.92 17.52
N ASN A 30 5.64 6.62 18.65
CA ASN A 30 4.42 7.40 18.87
C ASN A 30 4.11 8.38 17.73
N GLN A 31 5.14 8.99 17.15
CA GLN A 31 5.00 9.90 16.03
C GLN A 31 4.52 9.18 14.75
N GLN A 32 5.11 8.02 14.44
CA GLN A 32 4.69 7.19 13.31
C GLN A 32 3.28 6.63 13.51
N THR A 33 2.91 6.27 14.74
CA THR A 33 1.54 5.82 15.08
C THR A 33 0.52 6.92 14.80
N VAL A 34 0.79 8.16 15.21
CA VAL A 34 -0.09 9.29 14.89
C VAL A 34 -0.16 9.53 13.38
N ALA A 35 0.97 9.48 12.68
CA ALA A 35 0.99 9.58 11.22
C ALA A 35 0.16 8.47 10.55
N TYR A 36 0.24 7.23 11.03
CA TYR A 36 -0.56 6.12 10.52
C TYR A 36 -2.06 6.35 10.75
N MET A 37 -2.47 6.82 11.93
CA MET A 37 -3.87 7.17 12.18
C MET A 37 -4.39 8.29 11.25
N MET A 38 -3.53 9.23 10.87
CA MET A 38 -3.88 10.25 9.86
C MET A 38 -4.09 9.61 8.47
N GLN A 39 -3.33 8.57 8.12
CA GLN A 39 -3.51 7.81 6.88
C GLN A 39 -4.85 7.07 6.87
N ASP A 40 -5.19 6.39 7.97
CA ASP A 40 -6.50 5.75 8.14
C ASP A 40 -7.65 6.76 8.06
N LEU A 41 -7.49 7.94 8.68
CA LEU A 41 -8.47 9.02 8.59
C LEU A 41 -8.68 9.49 7.14
N ALA A 42 -7.59 9.68 6.38
CA ALA A 42 -7.66 10.08 4.99
C ALA A 42 -8.38 9.02 4.13
N GLN A 43 -8.07 7.74 4.36
CA GLN A 43 -8.72 6.62 3.67
C GLN A 43 -10.22 6.57 3.99
N GLY A 44 -10.57 6.60 5.29
CA GLY A 44 -11.95 6.54 5.75
C GLY A 44 -12.78 7.73 5.23
N TYR A 45 -12.21 8.94 5.24
CA TYR A 45 -12.82 10.10 4.62
C TYR A 45 -13.05 9.89 3.12
N GLY A 46 -12.01 9.46 2.38
CA GLY A 46 -12.09 9.25 0.94
C GLY A 46 -13.16 8.24 0.54
N ILE A 47 -13.32 7.16 1.31
CA ILE A 47 -14.38 6.16 1.11
C ILE A 47 -15.77 6.75 1.35
N LYS A 48 -15.92 7.59 2.39
CA LYS A 48 -17.23 8.10 2.81
C LYS A 48 -17.72 9.31 2.01
N PHE A 49 -16.81 10.19 1.64
CA PHE A 49 -17.13 11.51 1.06
C PHE A 49 -16.52 11.72 -0.34
N GLY A 50 -15.67 10.81 -0.79
CA GLY A 50 -14.92 10.94 -2.03
C GLY A 50 -13.54 11.57 -1.82
N ASN A 51 -12.73 11.54 -2.87
CA ASN A 51 -11.37 12.07 -2.85
C ASN A 51 -11.38 13.55 -3.23
N ASP A 52 -11.14 14.43 -2.26
CA ASP A 52 -10.94 15.86 -2.45
C ASP A 52 -9.57 16.31 -1.93
N GLY A 53 -9.39 17.62 -1.70
CA GLY A 53 -8.14 18.18 -1.18
C GLY A 53 -7.77 17.67 0.20
N PHE A 54 -8.75 17.34 1.05
CA PHE A 54 -8.50 16.89 2.42
C PHE A 54 -7.71 15.57 2.44
N VAL A 55 -8.05 14.63 1.54
CA VAL A 55 -7.38 13.32 1.48
C VAL A 55 -5.89 13.50 1.18
N ILE A 56 -5.54 14.26 0.15
CA ILE A 56 -4.13 14.38 -0.26
C ILE A 56 -3.32 15.26 0.71
N GLU A 57 -3.91 16.29 1.29
CA GLU A 57 -3.26 17.13 2.30
C GLU A 57 -2.96 16.33 3.57
N THR A 58 -3.92 15.53 4.03
CA THR A 58 -3.75 14.66 5.20
C THR A 58 -2.68 13.59 4.95
N LEU A 59 -2.69 12.96 3.77
CA LEU A 59 -1.66 11.98 3.40
C LEU A 59 -0.28 12.62 3.32
N ASN A 60 -0.14 13.80 2.69
CA ASN A 60 1.13 14.51 2.62
C ASN A 60 1.66 14.84 4.02
N LYS A 61 0.82 15.39 4.90
CA LYS A 61 1.21 15.72 6.27
C LYS A 61 1.64 14.47 7.05
N SER A 62 0.92 13.36 6.91
CA SER A 62 1.30 12.11 7.58
C SER A 62 2.68 11.62 7.15
N MET A 63 3.02 11.77 5.86
CA MET A 63 4.28 11.28 5.31
C MET A 63 5.48 12.16 5.65
N GLU A 64 5.28 13.39 6.12
CA GLU A 64 6.37 14.18 6.73
C GLU A 64 6.91 13.50 8.01
N TYR A 65 6.04 12.77 8.71
CA TYR A 65 6.35 12.09 9.98
C TYR A 65 6.55 10.59 9.84
N PHE A 66 6.09 9.99 8.74
CA PHE A 66 6.30 8.59 8.42
C PHE A 66 6.54 8.40 6.91
N PRO A 67 7.72 8.83 6.39
CA PRO A 67 7.99 8.89 4.96
C PRO A 67 8.06 7.51 4.29
N ASN A 68 8.45 6.48 5.03
CA ASN A 68 8.57 5.10 4.54
C ASN A 68 7.30 4.26 4.79
N SER A 69 6.16 4.89 5.12
CA SER A 69 4.89 4.16 5.29
C SER A 69 4.41 3.59 3.96
N ILE A 70 4.51 2.26 3.80
CA ILE A 70 3.96 1.54 2.65
C ILE A 70 2.44 1.80 2.51
N HIS A 71 1.75 1.92 3.64
CA HIS A 71 0.32 2.24 3.67
C HIS A 71 0.06 3.64 3.10
N GLY A 72 0.81 4.66 3.55
CA GLY A 72 0.71 6.03 3.04
C GLY A 72 1.05 6.13 1.56
N MET A 73 2.10 5.43 1.10
CA MET A 73 2.47 5.35 -0.31
C MET A 73 1.34 4.73 -1.15
N ALA A 74 0.77 3.61 -0.70
CA ALA A 74 -0.32 2.92 -1.39
C ALA A 74 -1.58 3.80 -1.47
N LEU A 75 -1.94 4.50 -0.39
CA LEU A 75 -3.08 5.43 -0.40
C LEU A 75 -2.86 6.59 -1.37
N LYS A 76 -1.66 7.17 -1.43
CA LYS A 76 -1.34 8.22 -2.42
C LYS A 76 -1.36 7.69 -3.85
N ALA A 77 -0.84 6.50 -4.10
CA ALA A 77 -0.91 5.85 -5.42
C ALA A 77 -2.38 5.65 -5.87
N ASN A 78 -3.24 5.22 -4.95
CA ASN A 78 -4.68 5.06 -5.20
C ASN A 78 -5.36 6.40 -5.47
N TYR A 79 -5.05 7.44 -4.69
CA TYR A 79 -5.56 8.79 -4.89
C TYR A 79 -5.23 9.31 -6.30
N TYR A 80 -3.95 9.28 -6.69
CA TYR A 80 -3.53 9.77 -8.01
C TYR A 80 -4.06 8.91 -9.16
N THR A 81 -4.23 7.60 -8.95
CA THR A 81 -4.87 6.72 -9.93
C THR A 81 -6.34 7.09 -10.14
N GLY A 82 -7.08 7.34 -9.05
CA GLY A 82 -8.47 7.81 -9.12
C GLY A 82 -8.59 9.15 -9.83
N LEU A 83 -7.76 10.12 -9.44
CA LEU A 83 -7.73 11.46 -10.02
C LEU A 83 -7.39 11.43 -11.51
N LEU A 84 -6.38 10.65 -11.92
CA LEU A 84 -6.02 10.50 -13.32
C LEU A 84 -7.15 9.88 -14.14
N ARG A 85 -7.84 8.86 -13.60
CA ARG A 85 -8.99 8.24 -14.28
C ARG A 85 -10.12 9.25 -14.47
N GLN A 86 -10.38 10.08 -13.47
CA GLN A 86 -11.38 11.14 -13.56
C GLN A 86 -11.01 12.17 -14.64
N TYR A 87 -9.77 12.65 -14.67
CA TYR A 87 -9.33 13.59 -15.72
C TYR A 87 -9.42 13.00 -17.13
N VAL A 88 -8.97 11.76 -17.33
CA VAL A 88 -9.05 11.09 -18.63
C VAL A 88 -10.51 10.87 -19.04
N TYR A 89 -11.40 10.56 -18.09
CA TYR A 89 -12.83 10.44 -18.34
C TYR A 89 -13.43 11.78 -18.82
N GLU A 90 -13.13 12.89 -18.15
CA GLU A 90 -13.64 14.22 -18.55
C GLU A 90 -13.09 14.65 -19.92
N ILE A 91 -11.81 14.40 -20.21
CA ILE A 91 -11.22 14.66 -21.54
C ILE A 91 -11.98 13.87 -22.62
N LYS A 92 -12.23 12.58 -22.38
CA LYS A 92 -12.97 11.74 -23.33
C LYS A 92 -14.40 12.25 -23.52
N LYS A 93 -15.07 12.66 -22.44
CA LYS A 93 -16.44 13.17 -22.49
C LYS A 93 -16.54 14.49 -23.24
N GLN A 94 -15.58 15.40 -23.05
CA GLN A 94 -15.62 16.75 -23.63
C GLN A 94 -15.05 16.81 -25.05
N PHE A 95 -14.00 16.04 -25.34
CA PHE A 95 -13.24 16.14 -26.59
C PHE A 95 -13.27 14.85 -27.43
N ASN A 96 -13.89 13.77 -26.94
CA ASN A 96 -13.86 12.43 -27.56
C ASN A 96 -12.43 11.92 -27.82
N GLU A 97 -11.47 12.34 -26.99
CA GLU A 97 -10.06 11.94 -27.07
C GLU A 97 -9.72 10.89 -25.98
N THR A 98 -8.81 9.97 -26.28
CA THR A 98 -8.17 9.11 -25.26
C THR A 98 -6.66 9.31 -25.35
N PRO A 99 -6.12 10.33 -24.65
CA PRO A 99 -4.75 10.77 -24.86
C PRO A 99 -3.72 9.75 -24.36
N THR A 100 -2.67 9.54 -25.15
CA THR A 100 -1.46 8.81 -24.72
C THR A 100 -0.64 9.64 -23.72
N PRO A 101 0.31 9.05 -22.98
CA PRO A 101 1.17 9.82 -22.08
C PRO A 101 1.91 10.99 -22.75
N GLN A 102 2.33 10.85 -24.01
CA GLN A 102 2.96 11.93 -24.78
C GLN A 102 1.97 13.03 -25.11
N GLN A 103 0.72 12.69 -25.43
CA GLN A 103 -0.35 13.65 -25.69
C GLN A 103 -0.79 14.37 -24.41
N LEU A 104 -0.82 13.67 -23.27
CA LEU A 104 -1.03 14.28 -21.96
C LEU A 104 0.02 15.36 -21.69
N LYS A 105 1.31 15.04 -21.89
CA LYS A 105 2.41 16.01 -21.71
C LYS A 105 2.24 17.26 -22.59
N ALA A 106 1.82 17.08 -23.84
CA ALA A 106 1.73 18.17 -24.80
C ALA A 106 0.48 19.05 -24.61
N LYS A 107 -0.67 18.45 -24.28
CA LYS A 107 -1.99 19.13 -24.28
C LYS A 107 -2.58 19.36 -22.89
N TYR A 108 -2.24 18.51 -21.91
CA TYR A 108 -2.89 18.47 -20.60
C TYR A 108 -1.84 18.38 -19.48
N PRO A 109 -1.00 19.42 -19.29
CA PRO A 109 0.16 19.36 -18.39
C PRO A 109 -0.19 18.99 -16.94
N ILE A 110 -1.31 19.49 -16.40
CA ILE A 110 -1.78 19.14 -15.04
C ILE A 110 -2.12 17.64 -14.92
N VAL A 111 -2.70 17.06 -15.97
CA VAL A 111 -3.04 15.63 -16.01
C VAL A 111 -1.78 14.79 -16.16
N TYR A 112 -0.80 15.29 -16.92
CA TYR A 112 0.51 14.66 -17.03
C TYR A 112 1.27 14.69 -15.70
N ASP A 113 1.22 15.78 -14.95
CA ASP A 113 1.82 15.84 -13.60
C ASP A 113 1.18 14.80 -12.67
N THR A 114 -0.15 14.66 -12.72
CA THR A 114 -0.86 13.61 -11.97
C THR A 114 -0.38 12.21 -12.36
N PHE A 115 -0.16 11.96 -13.65
CA PHE A 115 0.42 10.70 -14.15
C PHE A 115 1.84 10.47 -13.61
N LEU A 116 2.69 11.51 -13.56
CA LEU A 116 4.04 11.42 -13.00
C LEU A 116 4.02 11.13 -11.51
N GLN A 117 3.17 11.82 -10.74
CA GLN A 117 3.02 11.60 -9.30
C GLN A 117 2.58 10.16 -9.00
N ARG A 118 1.60 9.65 -9.75
CA ARG A 118 1.17 8.25 -9.66
C ARG A 118 2.33 7.28 -9.90
N ASN A 119 3.09 7.46 -10.98
CA ASN A 119 4.20 6.58 -11.32
C ASN A 119 5.33 6.65 -10.29
N ALA A 120 5.60 7.84 -9.75
CA ALA A 120 6.57 8.00 -8.68
C ALA A 120 6.18 7.18 -7.45
N MET A 121 4.89 7.18 -7.07
CA MET A 121 4.42 6.35 -5.95
C MET A 121 4.53 4.85 -6.23
N TYR A 122 4.14 4.39 -7.43
CA TYR A 122 4.31 2.97 -7.79
C TYR A 122 5.78 2.56 -7.78
N ASN A 123 6.67 3.37 -8.34
CA ASN A 123 8.10 3.09 -8.29
C ASN A 123 8.64 3.04 -6.85
N MET A 124 8.15 3.90 -5.95
CA MET A 124 8.53 3.83 -4.53
C MET A 124 8.09 2.52 -3.89
N ILE A 125 6.85 2.08 -4.14
CA ILE A 125 6.30 0.80 -3.65
C ILE A 125 7.09 -0.38 -4.21
N ASP A 126 7.37 -0.41 -5.52
CA ASP A 126 8.11 -1.50 -6.15
C ASP A 126 9.55 -1.59 -5.58
N ASN A 127 10.17 -0.45 -5.30
CA ASN A 127 11.49 -0.38 -4.69
C ASN A 127 11.52 -0.83 -3.22
N THR A 128 10.38 -0.98 -2.55
CA THR A 128 10.35 -1.52 -1.19
C THR A 128 10.53 -3.04 -1.16
N GLY A 129 10.49 -3.71 -2.31
CA GLY A 129 10.42 -5.17 -2.38
C GLY A 129 9.05 -5.73 -1.98
N TYR A 130 8.03 -4.87 -1.89
CA TYR A 130 6.65 -5.29 -1.64
C TYR A 130 6.12 -6.05 -2.85
N GLU A 131 5.71 -7.29 -2.65
CA GLU A 131 4.96 -8.07 -3.62
C GLU A 131 3.65 -8.53 -2.98
N PRO A 132 2.50 -8.37 -3.65
CA PRO A 132 1.26 -8.96 -3.16
C PRO A 132 1.40 -10.48 -3.18
N ILE A 133 1.08 -11.12 -2.05
CA ILE A 133 1.04 -12.59 -1.96
C ILE A 133 -0.03 -13.08 -2.94
N SER A 134 0.33 -14.00 -3.85
CA SER A 134 -0.67 -14.59 -4.76
C SER A 134 -1.69 -15.42 -3.97
N THR A 135 -2.91 -15.56 -4.49
CA THR A 135 -3.96 -16.35 -3.83
C THR A 135 -3.49 -17.76 -3.47
N GLN A 136 -2.77 -18.43 -4.39
CA GLN A 136 -2.24 -19.76 -4.17
C GLN A 136 -1.19 -19.81 -3.04
N GLN A 137 -0.29 -18.82 -2.98
CA GLN A 137 0.69 -18.70 -1.90
C GLN A 137 0.01 -18.43 -0.56
N TYR A 138 -1.03 -17.60 -0.54
CA TYR A 138 -1.81 -17.31 0.65
C TYR A 138 -2.56 -18.53 1.18
N GLU A 139 -3.21 -19.30 0.29
CA GLU A 139 -3.89 -20.54 0.65
C GLU A 139 -2.91 -21.60 1.18
N ALA A 140 -1.75 -21.74 0.56
CA ALA A 140 -0.68 -22.64 1.04
C ALA A 140 -0.19 -22.23 2.43
N TRP A 141 -0.01 -20.94 2.69
CA TRP A 141 0.36 -20.39 3.99
C TRP A 141 -0.69 -20.66 5.09
N LEU A 142 -1.97 -20.44 4.78
CA LEU A 142 -3.06 -20.75 5.73
C LEU A 142 -3.05 -22.24 6.12
N LYS A 143 -2.78 -23.12 5.15
CA LYS A 143 -2.67 -24.55 5.41
C LYS A 143 -1.47 -24.89 6.31
N SER A 144 -0.30 -24.30 6.06
CA SER A 144 0.90 -24.57 6.87
C SER A 144 0.73 -24.12 8.32
N ILE A 145 0.02 -23.00 8.57
CA ILE A 145 -0.31 -22.56 9.94
C ILE A 145 -1.19 -23.59 10.65
N GLY A 146 -2.19 -24.15 9.95
CA GLY A 146 -3.05 -25.19 10.51
C GLY A 146 -2.30 -26.48 10.86
N GLU A 147 -1.41 -26.92 9.98
CA GLU A 147 -0.58 -28.11 10.19
C GLU A 147 0.38 -27.92 11.38
N GLU A 148 1.00 -26.75 11.51
CA GLU A 148 1.91 -26.46 12.63
C GLU A 148 1.17 -26.31 13.96
N LYS A 149 -0.02 -25.70 13.98
CA LYS A 149 -0.88 -25.66 15.17
C LYS A 149 -1.17 -27.08 15.69
N ASN A 150 -1.56 -27.99 14.80
CA ASN A 150 -1.84 -29.39 15.16
C ASN A 150 -0.58 -30.09 15.69
N ARG A 151 0.59 -29.82 15.10
CA ARG A 151 1.88 -30.37 15.58
C ARG A 151 2.18 -29.91 17.01
N GLN A 152 2.01 -28.62 17.29
CA GLN A 152 2.25 -28.02 18.60
C GLN A 152 1.26 -28.51 19.67
N GLU A 153 -0.01 -28.71 19.31
CA GLU A 153 -1.02 -29.29 20.20
C GLU A 153 -0.67 -30.75 20.54
N HIS A 154 -0.30 -31.57 19.56
CA HIS A 154 0.16 -32.94 19.79
C HIS A 154 1.46 -33.06 20.60
N LEU A 155 2.34 -32.06 20.54
CA LEU A 155 3.54 -32.02 21.37
C LEU A 155 3.20 -31.73 22.85
N LYS A 156 2.20 -30.87 23.10
CA LYS A 156 1.72 -30.55 24.46
C LYS A 156 0.87 -31.65 25.09
N GLU A 157 0.16 -32.44 24.28
CA GLU A 157 -0.60 -33.61 24.76
C GLU A 157 0.31 -34.77 25.21
N LYS A 158 1.59 -34.72 24.87
CA LYS A 158 2.60 -35.74 25.21
C LYS A 158 3.45 -35.38 26.44
N GLU A 159 3.28 -34.18 26.99
CA GLU A 159 3.86 -33.73 28.28
C GLU A 159 2.88 -33.95 29.43
#